data_AF-A0A1V3SBD9-F1
#
_entry.id   AF-A0A1V3SBD9-F1
#
_cell.length_a   1.000
_cell.length_b   1.000
_cell.length_c   1.000
_cell.angle_alpha   90.00
_cell.angle_beta   90.00
_cell.angle_gamma   90.00
#
_symmetry.space_group_name_H-M   'P 1'
#
loop_
_entity.id
_entity.type
_entity.pdbx_description
1 polymer ?
#
loop_
_entity_poly.entity_id
_entity_poly.type
_entity_poly.pdbx_seq_one_letter_code
_entity_poly.pdbx_strand_id
1 'polypeptide(L)'
;MNLQQLLARLPWPRSRTGQQPKGPAPARAPVPAPEPVGVDTVISPLKLDRLDVQTAIIHHLEWCMLFNEHLSVDPAHASHTTPLPDAHQSALGHWLAKMRLRAAGGHPQFIELKKEHLRFHKLARQALDHAHNQRMDLASTLLNTEFERSRARVLDMLRGMQKG
;
A
#
# COMPACT_ATOMS: atom_id res chain seq x y z
N MET A 1 -8.83 -1.33 -22.17
CA MET A 1 -8.86 -2.61 -21.41
C MET A 1 -9.45 -2.33 -20.04
N ASN A 2 -10.57 -2.97 -19.70
CA ASN A 2 -11.33 -2.75 -18.46
C ASN A 2 -10.82 -3.71 -17.36
N LEU A 3 -10.69 -3.20 -16.11
CA LEU A 3 -10.25 -3.93 -14.90
C LEU A 3 -11.04 -5.24 -14.67
N GLN A 4 -12.31 -5.28 -15.09
CA GLN A 4 -13.16 -6.47 -15.02
C GLN A 4 -12.61 -7.67 -15.82
N GLN A 5 -11.86 -7.43 -16.90
CA GLN A 5 -11.29 -8.51 -17.73
C GLN A 5 -10.03 -9.13 -17.10
N LEU A 6 -9.39 -8.47 -16.12
CA LEU A 6 -8.18 -8.97 -15.48
C LEU A 6 -8.49 -9.96 -14.33
N LEU A 7 -9.69 -9.89 -13.75
CA LEU A 7 -10.08 -10.62 -12.53
C LEU A 7 -10.61 -12.05 -12.81
N ALA A 8 -10.97 -12.37 -14.06
CA ALA A 8 -11.58 -13.66 -14.41
C ALA A 8 -10.58 -14.84 -14.58
N ARG A 9 -9.28 -14.64 -14.29
CA ARG A 9 -8.22 -15.57 -14.71
C ARG A 9 -7.36 -16.19 -13.60
N LEU A 10 -7.72 -16.08 -12.32
CA LEU A 10 -6.88 -16.62 -11.24
C LEU A 10 -7.59 -17.71 -10.42
N PRO A 11 -7.05 -18.95 -10.40
CA PRO A 11 -7.53 -20.02 -9.54
C PRO A 11 -6.95 -19.86 -8.13
N TRP A 12 -7.81 -20.02 -7.11
CA TRP A 12 -7.46 -19.90 -5.70
C TRP A 12 -7.22 -21.28 -5.06
N PRO A 13 -6.11 -21.55 -4.34
CA PRO A 13 -6.02 -22.69 -3.45
C PRO A 13 -6.18 -22.31 -1.97
N ARG A 14 -6.88 -23.20 -1.26
CA ARG A 14 -7.18 -23.22 0.18
C ARG A 14 -5.94 -23.25 1.06
N SER A 15 -6.04 -22.55 2.19
CA SER A 15 -5.09 -22.55 3.32
C SER A 15 -4.83 -23.95 3.87
N ARG A 16 -3.56 -24.23 4.21
CA ARG A 16 -3.16 -25.38 5.02
C ARG A 16 -2.26 -24.90 6.16
N THR A 17 -2.77 -25.05 7.38
CA THR A 17 -2.09 -24.86 8.66
C THR A 17 -1.19 -26.06 8.96
N GLY A 18 -0.03 -25.86 9.60
CA GLY A 18 0.82 -26.94 10.11
C GLY A 18 2.11 -26.48 10.80
N GLN A 19 2.14 -26.62 12.13
CA GLN A 19 3.27 -26.55 13.11
C GLN A 19 4.47 -27.46 12.73
N GLN A 20 5.71 -27.47 13.26
CA GLN A 20 6.48 -27.01 14.47
C GLN A 20 8.00 -27.37 14.15
N PRO A 21 9.01 -27.50 15.06
CA PRO A 21 9.56 -26.71 16.19
C PRO A 21 11.14 -26.65 16.29
N LYS A 22 11.65 -26.10 17.43
CA LYS A 22 12.97 -26.28 18.11
C LYS A 22 14.17 -25.52 17.48
N GLY A 23 15.15 -24.95 18.20
CA GLY A 23 15.66 -25.05 19.57
C GLY A 23 16.85 -24.05 19.73
N PRO A 24 17.70 -24.13 20.77
CA PRO A 24 18.13 -22.97 21.57
C PRO A 24 19.50 -22.33 21.22
N ALA A 25 19.71 -21.13 21.78
CA ALA A 25 20.95 -20.33 21.79
C ALA A 25 22.13 -21.02 22.51
N PRO A 26 23.38 -20.58 22.25
CA PRO A 26 24.13 -19.98 23.36
C PRO A 26 25.15 -18.87 23.01
N ALA A 27 25.54 -18.17 24.08
CA ALA A 27 26.84 -17.59 24.44
C ALA A 27 27.40 -16.35 23.72
N ARG A 28 27.44 -15.25 24.49
CA ARG A 28 28.24 -14.02 24.30
C ARG A 28 29.74 -14.29 24.52
N ALA A 29 30.57 -13.66 23.71
CA ALA A 29 31.96 -13.32 24.00
C ALA A 29 32.21 -11.81 23.71
N PRO A 30 33.23 -11.17 24.30
CA PRO A 30 33.35 -9.71 24.37
C PRO A 30 34.14 -9.06 23.21
N VAL A 31 33.94 -7.73 23.16
CA VAL A 31 34.28 -6.66 22.20
C VAL A 31 35.77 -6.51 21.82
N PRO A 32 36.07 -5.96 20.62
CA PRO A 32 36.99 -4.83 20.57
C PRO A 32 36.49 -3.61 19.74
N ALA A 33 37.06 -2.45 20.11
CA ALA A 33 36.91 -1.03 19.75
C ALA A 33 36.23 -0.58 18.42
N PRO A 34 35.62 0.62 18.40
CA PRO A 34 35.11 1.25 17.18
C PRO A 34 36.22 1.98 16.40
N GLU A 35 36.50 1.54 15.19
CA GLU A 35 37.23 2.32 14.18
C GLU A 35 36.30 3.35 13.51
N PRO A 36 36.84 4.49 12.99
CA PRO A 36 36.03 5.56 12.40
C PRO A 36 35.47 5.15 11.04
N VAL A 37 34.20 4.78 11.01
CA VAL A 37 33.49 4.43 9.77
C VAL A 37 33.13 5.72 9.01
N GLY A 38 33.84 5.95 7.92
CA GLY A 38 33.40 6.84 6.84
C GLY A 38 32.01 6.42 6.37
N VAL A 39 31.07 7.36 6.38
CA VAL A 39 29.67 7.14 6.04
C VAL A 39 29.52 7.06 4.52
N ASP A 40 30.05 6.01 3.91
CA ASP A 40 29.56 5.56 2.61
C ASP A 40 28.25 4.84 2.88
N THR A 41 27.15 5.57 2.69
CA THR A 41 25.80 5.01 2.77
C THR A 41 25.62 4.06 1.58
N VAL A 42 26.11 2.84 1.74
CA VAL A 42 25.83 1.74 0.82
C VAL A 42 24.33 1.46 0.96
N ILE A 43 23.54 2.04 0.05
CA ILE A 43 22.12 1.75 -0.09
C ILE A 43 22.03 0.28 -0.47
N SER A 44 21.84 -0.57 0.53
CA SER A 44 21.67 -2.00 0.32
C SER A 44 20.40 -2.23 -0.49
N PRO A 45 20.42 -3.12 -1.49
CA PRO A 45 19.23 -3.42 -2.29
C PRO A 45 18.10 -3.89 -1.37
N LEU A 46 16.92 -3.29 -1.56
CA LEU A 46 15.68 -3.66 -0.85
C LEU A 46 15.32 -5.11 -1.16
N LYS A 47 15.73 -6.05 -0.32
CA LYS A 47 15.21 -7.43 -0.38
C LYS A 47 13.85 -7.49 0.29
N LEU A 48 12.82 -7.16 -0.46
CA LEU A 48 11.44 -7.47 -0.08
C LEU A 48 11.07 -8.86 -0.59
N ASP A 49 10.30 -9.58 0.21
CA ASP A 49 9.67 -10.80 -0.28
C ASP A 49 8.66 -10.44 -1.38
N ARG A 50 8.76 -11.12 -2.53
CA ARG A 50 7.88 -10.91 -3.67
C ARG A 50 6.42 -11.08 -3.29
N LEU A 51 6.13 -12.04 -2.39
CA LEU A 51 4.79 -12.28 -1.90
C LEU A 51 4.29 -11.10 -1.04
N ASP A 52 5.12 -10.56 -0.14
CA ASP A 52 4.78 -9.37 0.67
C ASP A 52 4.39 -8.18 -0.22
N VAL A 53 5.11 -7.93 -1.31
CA VAL A 53 4.80 -6.82 -2.25
C VAL A 53 3.56 -7.12 -3.08
N GLN A 54 3.36 -8.37 -3.49
CA GLN A 54 2.15 -8.77 -4.24
C GLN A 54 0.89 -8.61 -3.37
N THR A 55 0.96 -8.95 -2.09
CA THR A 55 -0.09 -8.68 -1.11
C THR A 55 -0.36 -7.18 -0.97
N ALA A 56 0.67 -6.34 -0.94
CA ALA A 56 0.50 -4.88 -0.89
C ALA A 56 -0.22 -4.31 -2.12
N ILE A 57 0.07 -4.84 -3.31
CA ILE A 57 -0.64 -4.49 -4.55
C ILE A 57 -2.13 -4.87 -4.46
N ILE A 58 -2.42 -6.09 -3.98
CA ILE A 58 -3.80 -6.56 -3.80
C ILE A 58 -4.55 -5.63 -2.83
N HIS A 59 -3.96 -5.32 -1.69
CA HIS A 59 -4.56 -4.41 -0.70
C HIS A 59 -4.90 -3.03 -1.26
N HIS A 60 -4.06 -2.49 -2.16
CA HIS A 60 -4.35 -1.22 -2.81
C HIS A 60 -5.53 -1.32 -3.79
N LEU A 61 -5.59 -2.40 -4.56
CA LEU A 61 -6.66 -2.65 -5.52
C LEU A 61 -8.00 -2.92 -4.83
N GLU A 62 -8.01 -3.69 -3.75
CA GLU A 62 -9.18 -3.90 -2.89
C GLU A 62 -9.75 -2.57 -2.39
N TRP A 63 -8.87 -1.69 -1.91
CA TRP A 63 -9.30 -0.36 -1.50
C TRP A 63 -9.90 0.46 -2.65
N CYS A 64 -9.30 0.39 -3.86
CA CYS A 64 -9.87 1.07 -5.04
C CYS A 64 -11.28 0.57 -5.39
N MET A 65 -11.56 -0.73 -5.21
CA MET A 65 -12.90 -1.28 -5.42
C MET A 65 -13.89 -0.71 -4.41
N LEU A 66 -13.53 -0.72 -3.12
CA LEU A 66 -14.34 -0.13 -2.04
C LEU A 66 -14.61 1.37 -2.26
N PHE A 67 -13.62 2.10 -2.76
CA PHE A 67 -13.78 3.51 -3.09
C PHE A 67 -14.80 3.75 -4.22
N ASN A 68 -14.79 2.92 -5.26
CA ASN A 68 -15.75 3.03 -6.36
C ASN A 68 -17.19 2.73 -5.91
N GLU A 69 -17.36 1.78 -4.98
CA GLU A 69 -18.65 1.54 -4.33
C GLU A 69 -19.13 2.80 -3.61
N HIS A 70 -18.26 3.46 -2.84
CA HIS A 70 -18.60 4.72 -2.14
C HIS A 70 -18.96 5.86 -3.07
N LEU A 71 -18.33 5.97 -4.25
CA LEU A 71 -18.69 6.97 -5.25
C LEU A 71 -20.07 6.73 -5.88
N SER A 72 -20.55 5.48 -5.86
CA SER A 72 -21.80 5.06 -6.49
C SER A 72 -23.00 5.12 -5.55
N VAL A 73 -22.77 5.27 -4.23
CA VAL A 73 -23.83 5.34 -3.23
C VAL A 73 -24.45 6.74 -3.22
N ASP A 74 -25.78 6.78 -3.30
CA ASP A 74 -26.54 8.01 -3.06
C ASP A 74 -26.29 8.49 -1.62
N PRO A 75 -25.88 9.76 -1.40
CA PRO A 75 -25.67 10.29 -0.06
C PRO A 75 -26.88 10.13 0.87
N ALA A 76 -28.11 10.05 0.34
CA ALA A 76 -29.31 9.77 1.14
C ALA A 76 -29.32 8.36 1.77
N HIS A 77 -28.53 7.43 1.22
CA HIS A 77 -28.42 6.03 1.65
C HIS A 77 -27.06 5.70 2.28
N ALA A 78 -26.17 6.69 2.43
CA ALA A 78 -24.80 6.51 2.92
C ALA A 78 -24.71 6.02 4.38
N SER A 79 -25.78 6.17 5.16
CA SER A 79 -25.86 5.76 6.58
C SER A 79 -25.64 4.27 6.83
N HIS A 80 -25.79 3.43 5.79
CA HIS A 80 -25.65 1.97 5.87
C HIS A 80 -24.33 1.45 5.27
N THR A 81 -23.49 2.33 4.74
CA THR A 81 -22.24 1.92 4.09
C THR A 81 -21.11 1.82 5.12
N THR A 82 -20.35 0.74 5.08
CA THR A 82 -19.12 0.61 5.89
C THR A 82 -18.19 1.78 5.56
N PRO A 83 -17.66 2.52 6.55
CA PRO A 83 -16.84 3.69 6.29
C PRO A 83 -15.57 3.32 5.51
N LEU A 84 -15.24 4.14 4.50
CA LEU A 84 -14.03 3.95 3.72
C LEU A 84 -12.77 4.16 4.59
N PRO A 85 -11.88 3.15 4.71
CA PRO A 85 -10.67 3.29 5.51
C PRO A 85 -9.78 4.43 5.01
N ASP A 86 -9.23 5.21 5.93
CA ASP A 86 -8.24 6.23 5.58
C ASP A 86 -6.87 5.63 5.19
N ALA A 87 -5.89 6.48 4.88
CA ALA A 87 -4.56 6.06 4.44
C ALA A 87 -3.76 5.25 5.47
N HIS A 88 -4.11 5.32 6.76
CA HIS A 88 -3.45 4.58 7.82
C HIS A 88 -4.21 3.30 8.17
N GLN A 89 -5.53 3.34 8.04
CA GLN A 89 -6.45 2.24 8.31
C GLN A 89 -6.61 1.28 7.12
N SER A 90 -6.21 1.69 5.91
CA SER A 90 -6.22 0.81 4.75
C SER A 90 -5.25 -0.36 4.95
N ALA A 91 -5.53 -1.50 4.31
CA ALA A 91 -4.65 -2.67 4.41
C ALA A 91 -3.23 -2.37 3.89
N LEU A 92 -3.10 -1.52 2.86
CA LEU A 92 -1.80 -1.01 2.41
C LEU A 92 -1.17 -0.08 3.47
N GLY A 93 -1.95 0.78 4.12
CA GLY A 93 -1.51 1.61 5.24
C GLY A 93 -0.91 0.79 6.39
N HIS A 94 -1.59 -0.28 6.79
CA HIS A 94 -1.09 -1.23 7.79
C HIS A 94 0.18 -1.95 7.33
N TRP A 95 0.25 -2.38 6.07
CA TRP A 95 1.45 -2.99 5.50
C TRP A 95 2.63 -2.01 5.53
N LEU A 96 2.43 -0.74 5.13
CA LEU A 96 3.46 0.31 5.19
C LEU A 96 3.93 0.55 6.63
N ALA A 97 3.02 0.55 7.61
CA ALA A 97 3.37 0.70 9.02
C ALA A 97 4.22 -0.49 9.52
N LYS A 98 3.91 -1.71 9.09
CA LYS A 98 4.70 -2.92 9.39
C LYS A 98 6.09 -2.87 8.75
N MET A 99 6.18 -2.43 7.49
CA MET A 99 7.46 -2.31 6.78
C MET A 99 8.37 -1.25 7.39
N ARG A 100 7.81 -0.18 7.97
CA ARG A 100 8.57 0.84 8.71
C ARG A 100 9.46 0.26 9.82
N LEU A 101 9.01 -0.82 10.45
CA LEU A 101 9.74 -1.48 11.55
C LEU A 101 10.86 -2.41 11.07
N ARG A 102 10.94 -2.66 9.76
CA ARG A 102 11.99 -3.48 9.13
C ARG A 102 13.10 -2.55 8.60
N ALA A 103 14.27 -3.11 8.30
CA ALA A 103 15.37 -2.39 7.66
C ALA A 103 14.94 -1.68 6.34
N ALA A 104 13.96 -2.25 5.65
CA ALA A 104 13.34 -1.69 4.46
C ALA A 104 12.61 -0.34 4.67
N GLY A 105 12.16 -0.06 5.90
CA GLY A 105 11.34 1.11 6.23
C GLY A 105 12.02 2.46 6.04
N GLY A 106 13.35 2.50 6.10
CA GLY A 106 14.15 3.70 5.85
C GLY A 106 14.52 3.91 4.38
N HIS A 107 14.19 2.97 3.49
CA HIS A 107 14.61 3.06 2.10
C HIS A 107 13.87 4.20 1.36
N PRO A 108 14.54 4.99 0.50
CA PRO A 108 13.92 6.12 -0.21
C PRO A 108 12.64 5.76 -0.96
N GLN A 109 12.60 4.59 -1.63
CA GLN A 109 11.40 4.14 -2.33
C GLN A 109 10.20 3.91 -1.41
N PHE A 110 10.42 3.44 -0.16
CA PHE A 110 9.34 3.28 0.82
C PHE A 110 8.82 4.62 1.32
N ILE A 111 9.71 5.58 1.52
CA ILE A 111 9.36 6.94 1.92
C ILE A 111 8.50 7.59 0.84
N GLU A 112 8.90 7.48 -0.43
CA GLU A 112 8.15 8.02 -1.56
C GLU A 112 6.81 7.30 -1.76
N LEU A 113 6.77 5.98 -1.65
CA LEU A 113 5.51 5.21 -1.68
C LEU A 113 4.54 5.69 -0.60
N LYS A 114 5.01 5.88 0.63
CA LYS A 114 4.18 6.38 1.73
C LYS A 114 3.62 7.78 1.43
N LYS A 115 4.45 8.69 0.88
CA LYS A 115 4.01 10.04 0.51
C LYS A 115 2.95 10.00 -0.58
N GLU A 116 3.18 9.22 -1.64
CA GLU A 116 2.21 9.11 -2.73
C GLU A 116 0.92 8.43 -2.27
N HIS A 117 0.99 7.42 -1.40
CA HIS A 117 -0.18 6.79 -0.80
C HIS A 117 -1.05 7.78 -0.01
N LEU A 118 -0.43 8.65 0.80
CA LEU A 118 -1.13 9.70 1.53
C LEU A 118 -1.79 10.71 0.57
N ARG A 119 -1.07 11.09 -0.51
CA ARG A 119 -1.60 11.97 -1.55
C ARG A 119 -2.80 11.34 -2.26
N PHE A 120 -2.71 10.07 -2.64
CA PHE A 120 -3.78 9.32 -3.27
C PHE A 120 -5.07 9.35 -2.42
N HIS A 121 -4.98 9.02 -1.13
CA HIS A 121 -6.14 9.07 -0.24
C HIS A 121 -6.69 10.48 -0.02
N LYS A 122 -5.82 11.51 -0.01
CA LYS A 122 -6.26 12.91 0.06
C LYS A 122 -7.09 13.28 -1.17
N LEU A 123 -6.64 12.91 -2.37
CA LEU A 123 -7.36 13.14 -3.63
C LEU A 123 -8.69 12.39 -3.63
N ALA A 124 -8.72 11.16 -3.13
CA ALA A 124 -9.94 10.37 -3.01
C ALA A 124 -10.98 11.04 -2.10
N ARG A 125 -10.54 11.55 -0.94
CA ARG A 125 -11.41 12.30 -0.02
C ARG A 125 -11.94 13.57 -0.66
N GLN A 126 -11.09 14.32 -1.36
CA GLN A 126 -11.51 15.51 -2.11
C GLN A 126 -12.54 15.18 -3.18
N ALA A 127 -12.39 14.05 -3.89
CA ALA A 127 -13.37 13.62 -4.89
C ALA A 127 -14.74 13.30 -4.25
N LEU A 128 -14.76 12.61 -3.11
CA LEU A 128 -15.98 12.36 -2.34
C LEU A 128 -16.60 13.66 -1.84
N ASP A 129 -15.79 14.59 -1.32
CA ASP A 129 -16.28 15.91 -0.88
C ASP A 129 -16.90 16.68 -2.04
N HIS A 130 -16.31 16.65 -3.23
CA HIS A 130 -16.91 17.25 -4.43
C HIS A 130 -18.24 16.59 -4.80
N ALA A 131 -18.31 15.25 -4.79
CA ALA A 131 -19.52 14.50 -5.09
C ALA A 131 -20.65 14.79 -4.08
N HIS A 132 -20.37 14.77 -2.78
CA HIS A 132 -21.35 15.07 -1.74
C HIS A 132 -21.89 16.50 -1.82
N ASN A 133 -21.05 17.45 -2.26
CA ASN A 133 -21.45 18.84 -2.46
C ASN A 133 -22.06 19.09 -3.86
N GLN A 134 -22.50 18.05 -4.58
CA GLN A 134 -23.11 18.13 -5.91
C GLN A 134 -22.23 18.77 -7.00
N ARG A 135 -20.90 18.83 -6.79
CA ARG A 135 -19.92 19.37 -7.76
C ARG A 135 -19.33 18.25 -8.61
N MET A 136 -20.19 17.63 -9.42
CA MET A 136 -19.86 16.41 -10.19
C MET A 136 -18.79 16.65 -11.27
N ASP A 137 -18.74 17.85 -11.83
CA ASP A 137 -17.72 18.29 -12.79
C ASP A 137 -16.31 18.29 -12.18
N LEU A 138 -16.18 18.84 -10.97
CA LEU A 138 -14.92 18.87 -10.22
C LEU A 138 -14.54 17.46 -9.75
N ALA A 139 -15.50 16.69 -9.23
CA ALA A 139 -15.27 15.30 -8.85
C ALA A 139 -14.76 14.46 -10.03
N SER A 140 -15.45 14.55 -11.18
CA SER A 140 -15.10 13.82 -12.40
C SER A 140 -13.72 14.25 -12.93
N THR A 141 -13.43 15.55 -12.97
CA THR A 141 -12.12 16.05 -13.41
C THR A 141 -11.01 15.55 -12.50
N LEU A 142 -11.19 15.62 -11.18
CA LEU A 142 -10.21 15.15 -10.21
C LEU A 142 -9.95 13.64 -10.34
N LEU A 143 -11.02 12.85 -10.46
CA LEU A 143 -10.95 11.40 -10.64
C LEU A 143 -10.21 11.02 -11.91
N ASN A 144 -10.49 11.68 -13.04
CA ASN A 144 -9.88 11.36 -14.33
C ASN A 144 -8.47 11.94 -14.54
N THR A 145 -7.94 12.72 -13.59
CA THR A 145 -6.63 13.38 -13.72
C THR A 145 -5.66 13.01 -12.60
N GLU A 146 -5.57 13.84 -11.55
CA GLU A 146 -4.58 13.71 -10.48
C GLU A 146 -4.79 12.44 -9.67
N PHE A 147 -6.04 12.03 -9.47
CA PHE A 147 -6.35 10.78 -8.76
C PHE A 147 -5.83 9.56 -9.52
N GLU A 148 -6.18 9.39 -10.80
CA GLU A 148 -5.67 8.26 -11.60
C GLU A 148 -4.14 8.31 -11.76
N ARG A 149 -3.54 9.50 -11.90
CA ARG A 149 -2.08 9.64 -11.94
C ARG A 149 -1.43 9.18 -10.63
N SER A 150 -2.00 9.56 -9.49
CA SER A 150 -1.51 9.15 -8.17
C SER A 150 -1.67 7.64 -7.96
N ARG A 151 -2.81 7.08 -8.35
CA ARG A 151 -3.09 5.63 -8.34
C ARG A 151 -2.07 4.84 -9.15
N ALA A 152 -1.83 5.25 -10.39
CA ALA A 152 -0.84 4.62 -11.25
C ALA A 152 0.56 4.66 -10.62
N ARG A 153 0.94 5.81 -10.03
CA ARG A 153 2.23 5.98 -9.37
C ARG A 153 2.42 5.07 -8.16
N VAL A 154 1.39 4.87 -7.33
CA VAL A 154 1.44 3.90 -6.21
C VAL A 154 1.71 2.48 -6.74
N LEU A 155 0.98 2.06 -7.78
CA LEU A 155 1.14 0.74 -8.38
C LEU A 155 2.52 0.55 -9.03
N ASP A 156 3.03 1.56 -9.72
CA ASP A 156 4.35 1.51 -10.35
C ASP A 156 5.47 1.43 -9.33
N MET A 157 5.38 2.18 -8.22
CA MET A 157 6.33 2.06 -7.11
C MET A 157 6.33 0.66 -6.50
N LEU A 158 5.15 0.10 -6.21
CA LEU A 158 5.02 -1.25 -5.68
C LEU A 158 5.60 -2.30 -6.65
N ARG A 159 5.31 -2.19 -7.95
CA ARG A 159 5.87 -3.10 -8.97
C ARG A 159 7.37 -2.93 -9.16
N GLY A 160 7.87 -1.70 -9.02
CA GLY A 160 9.31 -1.41 -9.03
C GLY A 160 10.04 -2.13 -7.90
N MET A 161 9.43 -2.18 -6.71
CA MET A 161 9.96 -2.92 -5.56
C MET A 161 9.95 -4.45 -5.73
N GLN A 162 9.21 -5.01 -6.71
CA GLN A 162 9.26 -6.45 -7.01
C GLN A 162 10.47 -6.86 -7.87
N LYS A 163 11.10 -5.89 -8.55
CA LYS A 163 12.14 -6.13 -9.55
C LYS A 163 13.57 -5.90 -9.04
N GLY A 164 13.72 -5.28 -7.87
CA GLY A 164 15.01 -5.07 -7.19
C GLY A 164 15.34 -6.24 -6.28
#